data_AF-A0A7S2EZI9-F1
#
_entry.id   AF-A0A7S2EZI9-F1
#
_cell.length_a   1.000
_cell.length_b   1.000
_cell.length_c   1.000
_cell.angle_alpha   90.00
_cell.angle_beta   90.00
_cell.angle_gamma   90.00
#
_symmetry.space_group_name_H-M   'P 1'
#
loop_
_entity.id
_entity.type
_entity.pdbx_description
1 polymer ?
#
loop_
_entity_poly.entity_id
_entity_poly.type
_entity_poly.pdbx_seq_one_letter_code
_entity_poly.pdbx_strand_id
1 'polypeptide(L)'
;NILGGTVFREPICCDNVPRLVPGWTQPMVIGRHAFGDQYRATDFVVPGPGKFEMIYTPKSGDAPTKMNVYDFEGGGVLMGMYNTDESITGFAHSCMQYALSKSWPLYLSTKNTIMKRYDGRFRDIFQEIFDANYKAQFDAKGIWYEHRLIDDMVAQ
;
A
#
# COMPACT_ATOMS: atom_id res chain seq x y z
N ASN A 1 3.83 -8.85 11.93
CA ASN A 1 4.29 -10.05 11.20
C ASN A 1 5.80 -9.99 11.08
N ILE A 2 6.53 -10.96 11.65
CA ILE A 2 8.01 -11.03 11.59
C ILE A 2 8.45 -11.51 10.20
N LEU A 3 7.61 -12.32 9.55
CA LEU A 3 7.92 -13.01 8.29
C LEU A 3 7.90 -12.08 7.06
N GLY A 4 7.39 -10.86 7.18
CA GLY A 4 7.09 -10.01 6.01
C GLY A 4 6.06 -10.66 5.06
N GLY A 5 5.89 -10.08 3.88
CA GLY A 5 5.15 -10.70 2.77
C GLY A 5 3.72 -10.21 2.56
N THR A 6 3.02 -10.97 1.72
CA THR A 6 1.70 -10.64 1.17
C THR A 6 0.67 -11.66 1.63
N VAL A 7 -0.44 -11.19 2.21
CA VAL A 7 -1.54 -12.07 2.63
C VAL A 7 -2.65 -11.98 1.58
N PHE A 8 -2.87 -13.07 0.86
CA PHE A 8 -3.98 -13.19 -0.09
C PHE A 8 -5.23 -13.72 0.62
N ARG A 9 -6.37 -13.04 0.41
CA ARG A 9 -7.68 -13.46 0.91
C ARG A 9 -8.63 -13.63 -0.25
N GLU A 10 -9.14 -14.83 -0.43
CA GLU A 10 -10.09 -15.22 -1.47
C GLU A 10 -11.34 -15.84 -0.81
N PRO A 11 -12.56 -15.53 -1.27
CA PRO A 11 -13.76 -16.17 -0.74
C PRO A 11 -13.83 -17.65 -1.16
N ILE A 12 -14.40 -18.48 -0.30
CA ILE A 12 -14.88 -19.81 -0.67
C ILE A 12 -16.32 -19.64 -1.16
N CYS A 13 -16.53 -19.76 -2.47
CA CYS A 13 -17.84 -19.60 -3.09
C CYS A 13 -18.67 -20.88 -3.00
N CYS A 14 -19.91 -20.76 -2.52
CA CYS A 14 -20.89 -21.84 -2.48
C CYS A 14 -22.12 -21.44 -3.30
N ASP A 15 -22.55 -22.29 -4.24
CA ASP A 15 -23.66 -21.97 -5.16
C ASP A 15 -24.99 -21.71 -4.44
N ASN A 16 -25.16 -22.25 -3.23
CA ASN A 16 -26.35 -22.11 -2.41
C ASN A 16 -26.29 -20.96 -1.38
N VAL A 17 -25.21 -20.17 -1.34
CA VAL A 17 -25.07 -19.04 -0.42
C VAL A 17 -25.18 -17.73 -1.21
N PRO A 18 -26.22 -16.90 -0.97
CA PRO A 18 -26.35 -15.63 -1.66
C PRO A 18 -25.24 -14.65 -1.25
N ARG A 19 -24.79 -13.84 -2.21
CA ARG A 19 -23.75 -12.81 -2.00
C ARG A 19 -24.39 -11.47 -1.65
N LEU A 20 -23.70 -10.67 -0.84
CA LEU A 20 -24.16 -9.34 -0.43
C LEU A 20 -24.34 -8.39 -1.62
N VAL A 21 -23.42 -8.45 -2.58
CA VAL A 21 -23.50 -7.71 -3.84
C VAL A 21 -23.84 -8.73 -4.93
N PRO A 22 -25.09 -8.76 -5.44
CA PRO A 22 -25.53 -9.79 -6.39
C PRO A 22 -24.75 -9.81 -7.70
N GLY A 23 -24.24 -8.65 -8.15
CA GLY A 23 -23.45 -8.50 -9.37
C GLY A 23 -22.05 -9.13 -9.30
N TRP A 24 -21.55 -9.48 -8.11
CA TRP A 24 -20.28 -10.18 -7.97
C TRP A 24 -20.45 -11.65 -8.31
N THR A 25 -20.36 -11.99 -9.60
CA THR A 25 -20.49 -13.37 -10.10
C THR A 25 -19.19 -14.14 -10.07
N GLN A 26 -18.06 -13.44 -9.92
CA GLN A 26 -16.72 -14.02 -9.80
C GLN A 26 -16.08 -13.64 -8.45
N PRO A 27 -15.24 -14.51 -7.88
CA PRO A 27 -14.49 -14.19 -6.66
C PRO A 27 -13.51 -13.04 -6.90
N MET A 28 -13.22 -12.30 -5.82
CA MET A 28 -12.16 -11.29 -5.79
C MET A 28 -11.11 -11.70 -4.77
N VAL A 29 -9.84 -11.44 -5.08
CA VAL A 29 -8.73 -11.68 -4.16
C VAL A 29 -8.15 -10.36 -3.69
N ILE A 30 -8.01 -10.21 -2.37
CA ILE A 30 -7.32 -9.07 -1.77
C ILE A 30 -5.91 -9.52 -1.39
N GLY A 31 -4.90 -8.95 -2.06
CA GLY A 31 -3.51 -9.03 -1.66
C GLY A 31 -3.18 -7.92 -0.67
N ARG A 32 -3.07 -8.26 0.62
CA ARG A 32 -2.74 -7.31 1.68
C ARG A 32 -1.23 -7.26 1.92
N HIS A 33 -0.65 -6.07 1.84
CA HIS A 33 0.72 -5.82 2.32
C HIS A 33 0.78 -5.92 3.85
N ALA A 34 1.57 -6.86 4.37
CA ALA A 34 1.59 -7.20 5.79
C ALA A 34 2.83 -6.68 6.53
N PHE A 35 3.29 -5.47 6.18
CA PHE A 35 4.47 -4.83 6.74
C PHE A 35 4.31 -3.30 6.83
N GLY A 36 4.90 -2.69 7.87
CA GLY A 36 4.97 -1.24 8.02
C GLY A 36 3.63 -0.57 8.35
N ASP A 37 3.53 0.69 7.93
CA ASP A 37 2.37 1.56 8.04
C ASP A 37 1.81 1.61 9.47
N GLN A 38 0.49 1.68 9.65
CA GLN A 38 -0.15 1.79 10.97
C GLN A 38 0.18 0.60 11.87
N TYR A 39 0.50 -0.57 11.32
CA TYR A 39 0.80 -1.78 12.10
C TYR A 39 2.16 -1.74 12.79
N ARG A 40 3.02 -0.78 12.45
CA ARG A 40 4.32 -0.51 13.10
C ARG A 40 4.52 0.99 13.35
N ALA A 41 3.43 1.73 13.49
CA ALA A 41 3.49 3.14 13.83
C ALA A 41 3.91 3.33 15.29
N THR A 42 4.42 4.52 15.60
CA THR A 42 4.57 5.03 16.96
C THR A 42 3.66 6.23 17.09
N ASP A 43 2.82 6.25 18.12
CA ASP A 43 1.85 7.29 18.40
C ASP A 43 2.04 7.89 19.80
N PHE A 44 1.56 9.11 19.99
CA PHE A 44 1.71 9.84 21.24
C PHE A 44 0.56 10.83 21.45
N VAL A 45 0.08 10.93 22.70
CA VAL A 45 -0.89 11.93 23.12
C VAL A 45 -0.14 13.16 23.62
N VAL A 46 -0.33 14.28 22.93
CA VAL A 46 0.29 15.56 23.25
C VAL A 46 -0.51 16.21 24.40
N PRO A 47 0.11 16.49 25.56
CA PRO A 47 -0.62 16.98 26.74
C PRO A 47 -0.93 18.48 26.71
N GLY A 48 -0.29 19.25 25.83
CA GLY A 48 -0.41 20.72 25.77
C GLY A 48 0.42 21.32 24.63
N PRO A 49 0.60 22.65 24.59
CA PRO A 49 1.29 23.33 23.50
C PRO A 49 2.72 22.81 23.29
N GLY A 50 3.15 22.68 22.03
CA GLY A 50 4.47 22.16 21.70
C GLY A 50 4.68 21.91 20.21
N LYS A 51 5.92 21.63 19.80
CA LYS A 51 6.27 21.42 18.39
C LYS A 51 6.46 19.94 18.07
N PHE A 52 5.87 19.47 16.97
CA PHE A 52 6.12 18.15 16.42
C PHE A 52 6.93 18.22 15.14
N GLU A 53 8.13 17.63 15.19
CA GLU A 53 9.04 17.53 14.05
C GLU A 53 9.38 16.07 13.77
N MET A 54 9.58 15.75 12.49
CA MET A 54 10.25 14.53 12.06
C MET A 54 11.71 14.82 11.75
N ILE A 55 12.61 13.98 12.23
CA ILE A 55 14.06 14.09 12.00
C ILE A 55 14.56 12.80 11.36
N TYR A 56 15.14 12.91 10.16
CA TYR A 56 15.84 11.81 9.51
C TYR A 56 17.35 12.05 9.59
N THR A 57 18.06 11.17 10.28
CA THR A 57 19.52 11.23 10.43
C THR A 57 20.16 10.14 9.56
N PRO A 58 20.86 10.53 8.48
CA PRO A 58 21.46 9.56 7.57
C PRO A 58 22.68 8.88 8.23
N LYS A 59 22.89 7.59 7.93
CA LYS A 59 24.04 6.83 8.43
C LYS A 59 25.38 7.28 7.83
N SER A 60 25.37 7.96 6.68
CA SER A 60 26.56 8.51 6.03
C SER A 60 27.27 9.58 6.86
N GLY A 61 26.58 10.16 7.85
CA GLY A 61 27.08 11.30 8.62
C GLY A 61 26.71 12.66 8.01
N ASP A 62 25.96 12.68 6.90
CA ASP A 62 25.42 13.92 6.33
C ASP A 62 24.46 14.62 7.32
N ALA A 63 24.22 15.92 7.09
CA ALA A 63 23.36 16.71 7.94
C ALA A 63 21.94 16.10 8.06
N PRO A 64 21.36 16.01 9.28
CA PRO A 64 19.99 15.52 9.45
C PRO A 64 18.96 16.39 8.74
N THR A 65 17.96 15.76 8.13
CA THR A 65 16.80 16.44 7.57
C THR A 65 15.75 16.62 8.67
N LYS A 66 15.39 17.87 8.97
CA LYS A 66 14.32 18.21 9.90
C LYS A 66 13.09 18.69 9.14
N MET A 67 11.92 18.17 9.50
CA MET A 67 10.64 18.51 8.88
C MET A 67 9.65 18.88 9.98
N ASN A 68 9.19 20.14 9.99
CA ASN A 68 8.10 20.53 10.87
C ASN A 68 6.80 19.87 10.39
N VAL A 69 6.09 19.20 11.28
CA VAL A 69 4.78 18.61 10.97
C VAL A 69 3.68 19.55 11.46
N TYR A 70 3.74 19.96 12.72
CA TYR A 70 2.74 20.83 13.32
C TYR A 70 3.25 21.51 14.60
N ASP A 71 2.79 22.74 14.82
CA ASP A 71 2.96 23.49 16.06
C ASP A 71 1.62 23.45 16.83
N PHE A 72 1.58 22.68 17.92
CA PHE A 72 0.41 22.51 18.77
C PHE A 72 0.20 23.73 19.66
N GLU A 73 -1.02 24.29 19.61
CA GLU A 73 -1.49 25.36 20.51
C GLU A 73 -2.19 24.81 21.78
N GLY A 74 -2.34 23.48 21.89
CA GLY A 74 -3.03 22.79 22.97
C GLY A 74 -2.82 21.28 22.90
N GLY A 75 -3.60 20.51 23.66
CA GLY A 75 -3.51 19.04 23.62
C GLY A 75 -3.90 18.45 22.25
N GLY A 76 -3.42 17.24 21.95
CA GLY A 76 -3.67 16.59 20.67
C GLY A 76 -3.09 15.18 20.57
N VAL A 77 -2.91 14.69 19.36
CA VAL A 77 -2.29 13.39 19.07
C VAL A 77 -1.35 13.52 17.87
N LEU A 78 -0.31 12.70 17.84
CA LEU A 78 0.60 12.58 16.72
C LEU A 78 0.94 11.11 16.46
N MET A 79 1.37 10.81 15.24
CA MET A 79 1.94 9.52 14.89
C MET A 79 3.00 9.63 13.81
N GLY A 80 3.93 8.68 13.82
CA GLY A 80 4.88 8.43 12.75
C GLY A 80 4.77 6.98 12.28
N MET A 81 4.81 6.76 10.97
CA MET A 81 4.83 5.43 10.36
C MET A 81 5.85 5.39 9.23
N TYR A 82 6.18 4.18 8.78
CA TYR A 82 7.18 3.96 7.74
C TYR A 82 6.88 2.69 6.94
N ASN A 83 7.46 2.64 5.74
CA ASN A 83 7.59 1.43 4.95
C ASN A 83 8.99 1.39 4.32
N THR A 84 9.32 0.32 3.60
CA THR A 84 10.62 0.18 2.93
C THR A 84 10.45 -0.24 1.47
N ASP A 85 11.31 0.28 0.60
CA ASP A 85 11.31 -0.08 -0.82
C ASP A 85 11.44 -1.60 -1.04
N GLU A 86 12.27 -2.27 -0.23
CA GLU A 86 12.41 -3.74 -0.24
C GLU A 86 11.07 -4.44 0.01
N SER A 87 10.31 -3.99 1.02
CA SER A 87 9.02 -4.60 1.35
C SER A 87 7.97 -4.33 0.29
N ILE A 88 7.92 -3.11 -0.24
CA ILE A 88 6.99 -2.72 -1.32
C ILE A 88 7.31 -3.50 -2.60
N THR A 89 8.58 -3.68 -2.92
CA THR A 89 9.05 -4.47 -4.08
C THR A 89 8.61 -5.93 -3.96
N GLY A 90 8.84 -6.55 -2.79
CA GLY A 90 8.38 -7.92 -2.54
C GLY A 90 6.85 -8.07 -2.63
N PHE A 91 6.11 -7.06 -2.16
CA PHE A 91 4.66 -7.01 -2.29
C PHE A 91 4.22 -6.92 -3.77
N ALA A 92 4.83 -6.05 -4.57
CA ALA A 92 4.56 -5.91 -5.99
C ALA A 92 4.78 -7.21 -6.77
N HIS A 93 5.96 -7.83 -6.60
CA HIS A 93 6.27 -9.12 -7.22
C HIS A 93 5.25 -10.20 -6.83
N SER A 94 4.89 -10.29 -5.55
CA SER A 94 3.91 -11.26 -5.08
C SER A 94 2.56 -11.09 -5.78
N CYS A 95 2.04 -9.86 -5.84
CA CYS A 95 0.75 -9.56 -6.46
C CYS A 95 0.76 -9.83 -7.96
N MET A 96 1.82 -9.43 -8.67
CA MET A 96 1.94 -9.64 -10.12
C MET A 96 2.01 -11.12 -10.49
N GLN A 97 2.81 -11.90 -9.75
CA GLN A 97 2.93 -13.35 -9.94
C GLN A 97 1.60 -14.05 -9.64
N TYR A 98 0.91 -13.64 -8.58
CA TYR A 98 -0.39 -14.20 -8.23
C TYR A 98 -1.44 -13.89 -9.31
N ALA A 99 -1.51 -12.66 -9.81
CA ALA A 99 -2.39 -12.26 -10.90
C ALA A 99 -2.12 -13.06 -12.18
N LEU A 100 -0.85 -13.25 -12.57
CA LEU A 100 -0.47 -14.11 -13.69
C LEU A 100 -0.91 -15.56 -13.52
N SER A 101 -0.76 -16.11 -12.30
CA SER A 101 -1.17 -17.49 -12.01
C SER A 101 -2.68 -17.69 -12.16
N LYS A 102 -3.48 -16.70 -11.75
CA LYS A 102 -4.94 -16.67 -11.91
C LYS A 102 -5.39 -16.26 -13.31
N SER A 103 -4.48 -15.66 -14.09
CA SER A 103 -4.78 -14.99 -15.36
C SER A 103 -5.88 -13.93 -15.18
N TRP A 104 -5.78 -13.14 -14.12
CA TRP A 104 -6.72 -12.06 -13.77
C TRP A 104 -6.03 -10.68 -13.81
N PRO A 105 -6.77 -9.59 -14.06
CA PRO A 105 -6.23 -8.24 -13.94
C PRO A 105 -5.83 -7.92 -12.50
N LEU A 106 -4.89 -6.99 -12.34
CA LEU A 106 -4.41 -6.53 -11.05
C LEU A 106 -4.67 -5.04 -10.87
N TYR A 107 -5.15 -4.66 -9.70
CA TYR A 107 -5.31 -3.27 -9.29
C TYR A 107 -4.50 -2.98 -8.03
N LEU A 108 -3.77 -1.87 -8.01
CA LEU A 108 -3.19 -1.29 -6.80
C LEU A 108 -3.94 0.01 -6.49
N SER A 109 -4.41 0.15 -5.26
CA SER A 109 -5.09 1.37 -4.80
C SER A 109 -4.28 2.12 -3.77
N THR A 110 -4.10 3.43 -3.94
CA THR A 110 -3.45 4.31 -2.94
C THR A 110 -4.17 5.66 -2.84
N LYS A 111 -3.69 6.58 -1.99
CA LYS A 111 -4.13 7.98 -1.91
C LYS A 111 -2.98 8.94 -2.26
N ASN A 112 -2.23 8.65 -3.33
CA ASN A 112 -1.05 9.41 -3.74
C ASN A 112 -1.31 10.88 -4.13
N THR A 113 -2.55 11.29 -4.39
CA THR A 113 -2.87 12.73 -4.55
C THR A 113 -2.72 13.53 -3.25
N ILE A 114 -2.91 12.86 -2.10
CA ILE A 114 -2.73 13.42 -0.76
C ILE A 114 -1.34 13.08 -0.23
N MET A 115 -1.01 11.78 -0.17
CA MET A 115 0.30 11.30 0.30
C MET A 115 1.30 11.21 -0.87
N LYS A 116 1.62 12.37 -1.45
CA LYS A 116 2.39 12.48 -2.70
C LYS A 116 3.73 11.73 -2.72
N ARG A 117 4.44 11.70 -1.58
CA ARG A 117 5.72 11.01 -1.47
C ARG A 117 5.56 9.56 -1.02
N TYR A 118 4.78 9.33 0.04
CA TYR A 118 4.63 8.00 0.64
C TYR A 118 3.90 7.03 -0.30
N ASP A 119 2.66 7.34 -0.66
CA ASP A 119 1.86 6.54 -1.58
C ASP A 119 2.33 6.65 -3.03
N GLY A 120 2.96 7.78 -3.37
CA GLY A 120 3.67 7.93 -4.64
C GLY A 120 4.73 6.85 -4.81
N ARG A 121 5.49 6.53 -3.75
CA ARG A 121 6.53 5.50 -3.81
C ARG A 121 5.96 4.11 -4.09
N PHE A 122 4.81 3.76 -3.52
CA PHE A 122 4.11 2.51 -3.83
C PHE A 122 3.72 2.42 -5.31
N ARG A 123 3.07 3.47 -5.84
CA ARG A 123 2.69 3.55 -7.25
C ARG A 123 3.91 3.40 -8.16
N ASP A 124 4.96 4.16 -7.88
CA ASP A 124 6.14 4.23 -8.73
C ASP A 124 6.87 2.87 -8.75
N ILE A 125 7.09 2.24 -7.59
CA ILE A 125 7.71 0.90 -7.52
C ILE A 125 6.89 -0.15 -8.27
N PHE A 126 5.56 -0.17 -8.09
CA PHE A 126 4.72 -1.12 -8.81
C PHE A 126 4.76 -0.91 -10.33
N GLN A 127 4.76 0.35 -10.78
CA GLN A 127 4.83 0.68 -12.20
C GLN A 127 6.19 0.28 -12.79
N GLU A 128 7.29 0.63 -12.13
CA GLU A 128 8.65 0.27 -12.52
C GLU A 128 8.81 -1.26 -12.67
N ILE A 129 8.34 -2.03 -11.69
CA ILE A 129 8.38 -3.50 -11.71
C ILE A 129 7.46 -4.08 -12.79
N PHE A 130 6.27 -3.52 -12.98
CA PHE A 130 5.36 -3.96 -14.01
C PHE A 130 5.98 -3.82 -15.39
N ASP A 131 6.47 -2.63 -15.72
CA ASP A 131 7.05 -2.31 -17.02
C ASP A 131 8.31 -3.13 -17.30
N ALA A 132 9.17 -3.29 -16.28
CA ALA A 132 10.44 -4.00 -16.43
C ALA A 132 10.29 -5.53 -16.51
N ASN A 133 9.35 -6.13 -15.75
CA ASN A 133 9.35 -7.58 -15.54
C ASN A 133 8.07 -8.30 -15.99
N TYR A 134 6.92 -7.61 -15.99
CA TYR A 134 5.62 -8.30 -16.07
C TYR A 134 4.76 -7.91 -17.25
N LYS A 135 4.95 -6.72 -17.85
CA LYS A 135 4.09 -6.20 -18.91
C LYS A 135 3.90 -7.18 -20.06
N ALA A 136 4.99 -7.73 -20.61
CA ALA A 136 4.91 -8.69 -21.71
C ALA A 136 4.13 -9.97 -21.36
N GLN A 137 4.23 -10.43 -20.10
CA GLN A 137 3.53 -11.62 -19.62
C GLN A 137 2.02 -11.36 -19.42
N PHE A 138 1.68 -10.17 -18.95
CA PHE A 138 0.30 -9.70 -18.80
C PHE A 138 -0.37 -9.51 -20.16
N ASP A 139 0.31 -8.83 -21.10
CA ASP A 139 -0.15 -8.63 -22.47
C ASP A 139 -0.41 -9.97 -23.16
N ALA A 140 0.48 -10.97 -23.00
CA ALA A 140 0.32 -12.30 -23.57
C ALA A 140 -0.90 -13.07 -23.04
N LYS A 141 -1.39 -12.73 -21.84
CA LYS A 141 -2.60 -13.31 -21.22
C LYS A 141 -3.84 -12.44 -21.41
N GLY A 142 -3.73 -11.28 -22.05
CA GLY A 142 -4.82 -10.33 -22.22
C GLY A 142 -5.32 -9.72 -20.89
N ILE A 143 -4.46 -9.64 -19.88
CA ILE A 143 -4.75 -9.01 -18.58
C ILE A 143 -3.91 -7.75 -18.41
N TRP A 144 -4.27 -6.90 -17.45
CA TRP A 144 -3.62 -5.60 -17.22
C TRP A 144 -3.31 -5.38 -15.74
N TYR A 145 -2.42 -4.41 -15.50
CA TYR A 145 -2.20 -3.79 -14.21
C TYR A 145 -2.66 -2.34 -14.28
N GLU A 146 -3.33 -1.86 -13.24
CA GLU A 146 -3.72 -0.46 -13.12
C GLU A 146 -3.55 0.06 -11.69
N HIS A 147 -3.02 1.28 -11.56
CA HIS A 147 -3.06 2.03 -10.31
C HIS A 147 -4.33 2.90 -10.26
N ARG A 148 -5.02 2.89 -9.12
CA ARG A 148 -6.18 3.75 -8.87
C ARG A 148 -6.09 4.48 -7.53
N LEU A 149 -6.86 5.56 -7.43
CA LEU A 149 -7.13 6.16 -6.13
C LEU A 149 -8.08 5.26 -5.33
N ILE A 150 -7.83 5.11 -4.04
CA ILE A 150 -8.59 4.18 -3.18
C ILE A 150 -10.09 4.49 -3.13
N ASP A 151 -10.47 5.76 -3.17
CA ASP A 151 -11.86 6.21 -3.20
C ASP A 151 -12.57 5.86 -4.52
N ASP A 152 -11.85 5.88 -5.64
CA ASP A 152 -12.37 5.41 -6.92
C ASP A 152 -12.46 3.88 -6.96
N MET A 153 -11.42 3.19 -6.47
CA MET A 153 -11.36 1.72 -6.45
C MET A 153 -12.51 1.07 -5.67
N VAL A 154 -12.94 1.67 -4.56
CA VAL A 154 -14.04 1.10 -3.75
C VAL A 154 -15.44 1.42 -4.29
N ALA A 155 -15.56 2.36 -5.23
CA ALA A 155 -16.83 2.75 -5.83
C ALA A 155 -17.19 1.92 -7.08
N GLN A 156 -16.20 1.29 -7.71
CA GLN A 156 -16.33 0.43 -8.88
C GLN A 156 -16.91 -0.95 -8.54
#